data_AF-A0A9E4T5N3-F1
#
_entry.id   AF-A0A9E4T5N3-F1
#
_cell.length_a   1.000
_cell.length_b   1.000
_cell.length_c   1.000
_cell.angle_alpha   90.00
_cell.angle_beta   90.00
_cell.angle_gamma   90.00
#
_symmetry.space_group_name_H-M   'P 1'
#
loop_
_entity.id
_entity.type
_entity.pdbx_description
1 polymer ?
#
loop_
_entity_poly.entity_id
_entity_poly.type
_entity_poly.pdbx_seq_one_letter_code
_entity_poly.pdbx_strand_id
1 'polypeptide(L)'
;MTGYSLVFAQDITSDADKLDQSANMIWMLGAFLVFFMQAGFAFLGAGLIRAKNTTNYMTKSFMDFAIASLSFWAFGFALMWGT
;
A
#
# COMPACT_ATOMS: atom_id res chain seq x y z
N MET A 1 -24.71 30.01 -31.11
CA MET A 1 -24.61 28.58 -31.50
C MET A 1 -23.28 27.93 -31.11
N THR A 2 -22.44 28.57 -30.28
CA THR A 2 -21.04 28.16 -30.00
C THR A 2 -20.84 27.54 -28.60
N GLY A 3 -21.92 27.31 -27.84
CA GLY A 3 -21.87 26.75 -26.48
C GLY A 3 -21.89 25.22 -26.43
N TYR A 4 -22.35 24.55 -27.50
CA TYR A 4 -22.40 23.08 -27.57
C TYR A 4 -20.98 22.49 -27.53
N SER A 5 -20.02 23.03 -28.30
CA SER A 5 -18.67 22.46 -28.41
C SER A 5 -17.82 22.52 -27.13
N LEU A 6 -18.12 23.44 -26.21
CA LEU A 6 -17.41 23.55 -24.92
C LEU A 6 -17.90 22.52 -23.89
N VAL A 7 -19.18 22.14 -23.94
CA VAL A 7 -19.75 21.10 -23.07
C VAL A 7 -19.18 19.72 -23.44
N PHE A 8 -19.17 19.35 -24.74
CA PHE A 8 -18.55 18.09 -25.18
C PHE A 8 -17.04 18.03 -24.97
N ALA A 9 -16.31 19.17 -25.03
CA ALA A 9 -14.88 19.18 -24.72
C ALA A 9 -14.61 18.93 -23.22
N GLN A 10 -15.51 19.39 -22.35
CA GLN A 10 -15.39 19.18 -20.91
C GLN A 10 -15.76 17.75 -20.48
N ASP A 11 -16.66 17.09 -21.20
CA ASP A 11 -16.99 15.68 -20.97
C ASP A 11 -15.81 14.75 -21.31
N ILE A 12 -15.10 14.99 -22.44
CA ILE A 12 -13.94 14.18 -22.84
C ILE A 12 -12.74 14.32 -21.88
N THR A 13 -12.47 15.52 -21.35
CA THR A 13 -11.41 15.69 -20.34
C THR A 13 -11.81 15.15 -18.97
N SER A 14 -13.09 15.22 -18.60
CA SER A 14 -13.61 14.69 -17.33
C SER A 14 -13.64 13.15 -17.33
N ASP A 15 -13.95 12.52 -18.47
CA ASP A 15 -13.88 11.08 -18.61
C ASP A 15 -12.43 10.57 -18.68
N ALA A 16 -11.52 11.31 -19.33
CA ALA A 16 -10.09 11.01 -19.27
C ALA A 16 -9.55 11.09 -17.83
N ASP A 17 -9.88 12.15 -17.09
CA ASP A 17 -9.47 12.32 -15.68
C ASP A 17 -10.04 11.23 -14.77
N LYS A 18 -11.29 10.78 -15.00
CA LYS A 18 -11.90 9.67 -14.25
C LYS A 18 -11.22 8.33 -14.53
N LEU A 19 -10.78 8.09 -15.77
CA LEU A 19 -10.04 6.89 -16.15
C LEU A 19 -8.66 6.89 -15.50
N ASP A 20 -7.97 8.03 -15.48
CA ASP A 20 -6.68 8.19 -14.80
C ASP A 20 -6.80 8.05 -13.28
N GLN A 21 -7.87 8.56 -12.67
CA GLN A 21 -8.14 8.38 -11.25
C GLN A 21 -8.44 6.92 -10.89
N SER A 22 -9.19 6.22 -11.75
CA SER A 22 -9.51 4.80 -11.59
C SER A 22 -8.25 3.93 -11.74
N ALA A 23 -7.40 4.26 -12.72
CA ALA A 23 -6.11 3.60 -12.92
C ALA A 23 -5.14 3.84 -11.75
N ASN A 24 -5.09 5.07 -11.22
CA ASN A 24 -4.29 5.40 -10.03
C ASN A 24 -4.78 4.65 -8.78
N MET A 25 -6.09 4.49 -8.58
CA MET A 25 -6.61 3.67 -7.48
C MET A 25 -6.19 2.20 -7.59
N ILE A 26 -6.24 1.63 -8.79
CA ILE A 26 -5.78 0.25 -9.05
C ILE A 26 -4.27 0.12 -8.81
N TRP A 27 -3.49 1.12 -9.21
CA TRP A 27 -2.05 1.14 -8.95
C TRP A 27 -1.74 1.24 -7.46
N MET A 28 -2.52 2.02 -6.71
CA MET A 28 -2.39 2.18 -5.26
C MET A 28 -2.79 0.90 -4.49
N LEU A 29 -3.74 0.11 -5.00
CA LEU A 29 -3.98 -1.27 -4.53
C LEU A 29 -2.74 -2.16 -4.70
N GLY A 30 -1.88 -1.85 -5.68
CA GLY A 30 -0.56 -2.46 -5.84
C GLY A 30 0.34 -2.32 -4.61
N ALA A 31 0.14 -1.28 -3.79
CA ALA A 31 0.88 -1.09 -2.53
C ALA A 31 0.57 -2.20 -1.50
N PHE A 32 -0.57 -2.89 -1.61
CA PHE A 32 -0.87 -4.05 -0.76
C PHE A 32 0.12 -5.21 -0.97
N LEU A 33 0.73 -5.33 -2.16
CA LEU A 33 1.74 -6.37 -2.41
C LEU A 33 3.01 -6.16 -1.57
N VAL A 34 3.29 -4.92 -1.14
CA VAL A 34 4.42 -4.58 -0.28
C VAL A 34 4.23 -5.14 1.14
N PHE A 35 2.99 -5.26 1.62
CA PHE A 35 2.67 -5.93 2.90
C PHE A 35 3.19 -7.37 2.94
N PHE A 36 3.17 -8.05 1.78
CA PHE A 36 3.66 -9.41 1.62
C PHE A 36 5.19 -9.52 1.70
N MET A 37 5.94 -8.42 1.58
CA MET A 37 7.41 -8.42 1.63
C MET A 37 7.94 -8.76 3.03
N GLN A 38 7.31 -8.22 4.09
CA GLN A 38 7.73 -8.53 5.46
C GLN A 38 7.41 -9.97 5.86
N ALA A 39 6.24 -10.47 5.45
CA ALA A 39 5.90 -11.88 5.62
C ALA A 39 6.82 -12.81 4.80
N GLY A 40 7.20 -12.40 3.59
CA GLY A 40 8.08 -13.16 2.70
C GLY A 40 9.50 -13.34 3.26
N PHE A 41 10.14 -12.27 3.75
CA PHE A 41 11.47 -12.37 4.37
C PHE A 41 11.44 -13.13 5.70
N ALA A 42 10.38 -12.98 6.50
CA ALA A 42 10.19 -13.73 7.73
C ALA A 42 10.09 -15.25 7.48
N PHE A 43 9.38 -15.65 6.42
CA PHE A 43 9.23 -17.06 6.03
C PHE A 43 10.52 -17.66 5.47
N LEU A 44 11.26 -16.91 4.63
CA LEU A 44 12.57 -17.33 4.12
C LEU A 44 13.61 -17.47 5.25
N GLY A 45 13.61 -16.54 6.22
CA GLY A 45 14.45 -16.63 7.41
C GLY A 45 14.08 -17.82 8.29
N ALA A 46 12.79 -18.07 8.51
CA ALA A 46 12.29 -19.21 9.28
C ALA A 46 12.73 -20.57 8.69
N GLY A 47 12.80 -20.69 7.36
CA GLY A 47 13.21 -21.90 6.65
C GLY A 47 14.70 -22.26 6.73
N LEU A 48 15.57 -21.29 7.03
CA LEU A 48 17.02 -21.49 7.09
C LEU A 48 17.56 -21.68 8.53
N ILE A 49 16.70 -21.54 9.55
CA ILE A 49 17.07 -21.64 10.96
C ILE A 49 16.62 -23.00 11.51
N ARG A 50 17.36 -23.55 12.49
CA ARG A 50 17.02 -24.79 13.19
C ARG A 50 15.58 -24.72 13.74
N ALA A 51 14.75 -25.69 13.36
CA ALA A 51 13.31 -25.77 13.69
C ALA A 51 12.97 -25.53 15.17
N LYS A 52 13.90 -25.84 16.08
CA LYS A 52 13.73 -25.66 17.53
C LYS A 52 13.68 -24.18 17.98
N ASN A 53 14.24 -23.25 17.21
CA ASN A 53 14.20 -21.80 17.46
C ASN A 53 13.40 -21.00 16.42
N THR A 54 13.04 -21.61 15.29
CA THR A 54 12.25 -21.00 14.21
C THR A 54 10.92 -20.42 14.70
N THR A 55 10.20 -21.14 15.57
CA THR A 55 8.92 -20.67 16.14
C THR A 55 9.12 -19.41 16.99
N ASN A 56 10.19 -19.36 17.81
CA ASN A 56 10.46 -18.21 18.67
C ASN A 56 10.90 -16.96 17.87
N TYR A 57 11.52 -17.16 16.71
CA TYR A 57 11.91 -16.09 15.79
C TYR A 57 10.70 -15.55 15.00
N MET A 58 9.87 -16.46 14.46
CA MET A 58 8.69 -16.11 13.66
C MET A 58 7.64 -15.32 14.48
N THR A 59 7.42 -15.70 15.75
CA THR A 59 6.51 -14.95 16.64
C THR A 59 6.99 -13.53 16.91
N LYS A 60 8.31 -13.31 17.09
CA LYS A 60 8.86 -11.96 17.22
C LYS A 60 8.70 -11.14 15.93
N SER A 61 9.02 -11.74 14.78
CA SER A 61 8.89 -11.08 13.48
C SER A 61 7.45 -10.69 13.13
N PHE A 62 6.47 -11.47 13.55
CA PHE A 62 5.06 -11.13 13.36
C PHE A 62 4.58 -10.02 14.31
N MET A 63 5.12 -10.02 15.54
CA MET A 63 4.82 -9.00 16.54
C MET A 63 5.40 -7.63 16.15
N ASP A 64 6.62 -7.59 15.62
CA ASP A 64 7.23 -6.36 15.10
C ASP A 64 6.44 -5.78 13.92
N PHE A 65 5.87 -6.63 13.06
CA PHE A 65 5.02 -6.18 11.96
C PHE A 65 3.70 -5.54 12.42
N ALA A 66 3.04 -6.14 13.43
CA ALA A 66 1.83 -5.59 14.02
C ALA A 66 2.11 -4.25 14.73
N ILE A 67 3.21 -4.17 15.50
CA ILE A 67 3.61 -2.96 16.22
C ILE A 67 4.04 -1.85 15.24
N ALA A 68 4.77 -2.19 14.17
CA ALA A 68 5.18 -1.25 13.13
C ALA A 68 3.97 -0.66 12.38
N SER A 69 2.98 -1.49 12.03
CA SER A 69 1.75 -1.05 11.38
C SER A 69 0.93 -0.10 12.28
N LEU A 70 0.75 -0.46 13.55
CA LEU A 70 0.04 0.38 14.53
C LEU A 70 0.80 1.69 14.82
N SER A 71 2.12 1.65 14.90
CA SER A 71 2.96 2.84 15.11
C SER A 71 2.96 3.77 13.90
N PHE A 72 2.94 3.22 12.68
CA PHE A 72 2.83 4.00 11.45
C PHE A 72 1.46 4.67 11.31
N TRP A 73 0.38 4.00 11.73
CA TRP A 73 -0.95 4.61 11.77
C TRP A 73 -1.07 5.72 12.83
N ALA A 74 -0.54 5.50 14.04
CA ALA A 74 -0.68 6.45 15.15
C ALA A 74 0.26 7.68 15.04
N PHE A 75 1.51 7.46 14.62
CA PHE A 75 2.53 8.52 14.60
C PHE A 75 3.19 8.70 13.23
N GLY A 76 3.31 7.63 12.43
CA GLY A 76 3.98 7.67 11.13
C GLY A 76 3.28 8.54 10.09
N PHE A 77 1.94 8.49 10.03
CA PHE A 77 1.17 9.32 9.10
C PHE A 77 1.29 10.82 9.42
N ALA A 78 1.31 11.15 10.73
CA ALA A 78 1.46 12.53 11.21
C ALA A 78 2.89 13.07 11.05
N LEU A 79 3.93 12.23 11.18
CA LEU A 79 5.33 12.64 11.01
C LEU A 79 5.76 12.74 9.54
N MET A 80 5.25 11.88 8.67
CA MET A 80 5.70 11.78 7.28
C MET A 80 4.93 12.72 6.32
N TRP A 81 3.69 13.06 6.63
CA TRP A 81 2.87 14.06 5.91
C TRP A 81 2.57 15.31 6.76
N GLY A 82 3.46 15.65 7.70
CA GLY A 82 3.29 16.76 8.64
C GLY A 82 3.29 18.18 8.06
N THR A 83 3.28 18.33 6.73
CA THR A 83 3.08 19.60 6.01
C THR A 83 2.25 19.37 4.76
#